data_AF-A0ABD1MJ01-F1
#
_entry.id   AF-A0ABD1MJ01-F1
#
_cell.length_a   1.000
_cell.length_b   1.000
_cell.length_c   1.000
_cell.angle_alpha   90.00
_cell.angle_beta   90.00
_cell.angle_gamma   90.00
#
_symmetry.space_group_name_H-M   'P 1'
#
loop_
_entity.id
_entity.type
_entity.pdbx_description
1 polymer ?
#
loop_
_entity_poly.entity_id
_entity_poly.type
_entity_poly.pdbx_seq_one_letter_code
_entity_poly.pdbx_strand_id
1 'polypeptide(L)'
;MNLSNCSKVIASLKGSLGANTSLEILSIWKVDVESFPDEGFLPLSLTSLDINCCTNLKKLNYKGLSHLLSLEKLKLQSCGNLQGLPDEGLPKSISNLVIMDCAKLKKRCEKPGGEDWRKIAHIKNLGIY
;
A
#
# COMPACT_ATOMS: atom_id res chain seq x y z
N MET A 1 5.98 1.18 -13.46
CA MET A 1 5.42 2.52 -13.76
C MET A 1 5.55 3.39 -12.52
N ASN A 2 5.90 4.68 -12.68
CA ASN A 2 6.00 5.62 -11.56
C ASN A 2 4.93 6.70 -11.69
N LEU A 3 4.13 6.92 -10.64
CA LEU A 3 3.15 8.00 -10.54
C LEU A 3 3.65 9.00 -9.51
N SER A 4 3.78 10.28 -9.84
CA SER A 4 4.23 11.31 -8.90
C SER A 4 3.40 12.60 -8.98
N ASN A 5 3.13 13.24 -7.83
CA ASN A 5 2.48 14.57 -7.73
C ASN A 5 1.15 14.69 -8.51
N CYS A 6 0.29 13.68 -8.37
CA CYS A 6 -0.74 13.35 -9.34
C CYS A 6 -2.10 13.12 -8.67
N SER A 7 -2.59 14.06 -7.86
CA SER A 7 -3.91 13.96 -7.21
C SER A 7 -5.06 13.86 -8.22
N LYS A 8 -4.92 14.51 -9.38
CA LYS A 8 -5.88 14.38 -10.50
C LYS A 8 -5.69 13.09 -11.31
N VAL A 9 -4.47 12.57 -11.42
CA VAL A 9 -4.16 11.45 -12.32
C VAL A 9 -4.59 10.10 -11.73
N ILE A 10 -4.58 9.88 -10.41
CA ILE A 10 -5.17 8.63 -9.86
C ILE A 10 -6.69 8.58 -10.09
N ALA A 11 -7.38 9.73 -9.99
CA ALA A 11 -8.79 9.83 -10.35
C ALA A 11 -9.03 9.68 -11.86
N SER A 12 -8.15 10.26 -12.70
CA SER A 12 -8.26 10.20 -14.17
C SER A 12 -7.77 8.90 -14.81
N LEU A 13 -6.96 8.10 -14.12
CA LEU A 13 -6.53 6.76 -14.56
C LEU A 13 -7.46 5.64 -14.07
N LYS A 14 -8.57 6.01 -13.41
CA LYS A 14 -9.64 5.09 -13.05
C LYS A 14 -10.13 4.37 -14.32
N GLY A 15 -9.98 3.05 -14.35
CA GLY A 15 -10.32 2.21 -15.50
C GLY A 15 -9.16 1.90 -16.46
N SER A 16 -8.18 2.79 -16.65
CA SER A 16 -7.03 2.50 -17.54
C SER A 16 -5.93 1.69 -16.86
N LEU A 17 -5.67 1.96 -15.58
CA LEU A 17 -4.73 1.17 -14.78
C LEU A 17 -5.29 -0.22 -14.45
N GLY A 18 -6.57 -0.30 -14.07
CA GLY A 18 -7.22 -1.58 -13.75
C GLY A 18 -7.28 -2.56 -14.92
N ALA A 19 -7.38 -2.05 -16.16
CA ALA A 19 -7.39 -2.85 -17.38
C ALA A 19 -5.98 -3.23 -17.89
N ASN A 20 -4.91 -2.68 -17.31
CA ASN A 20 -3.55 -2.99 -17.74
C ASN A 20 -3.13 -4.36 -17.20
N THR A 21 -2.95 -5.35 -18.09
CA THR A 21 -2.63 -6.72 -17.69
C THR A 21 -1.13 -7.04 -17.68
N SER A 22 -0.27 -6.07 -17.99
CA SER A 22 1.19 -6.28 -18.11
C SER A 22 1.98 -5.52 -17.06
N LEU A 23 1.34 -4.63 -16.29
CA LEU A 23 2.02 -3.84 -15.29
C LEU A 23 2.20 -4.65 -14.01
N GLU A 24 3.44 -5.04 -13.72
CA GLU A 24 3.79 -5.81 -12.54
C GLU A 24 4.26 -4.94 -11.37
N ILE A 25 4.91 -3.81 -11.66
CA ILE A 25 5.52 -2.93 -10.65
C ILE A 25 4.96 -1.52 -10.79
N LEU A 26 4.41 -1.01 -9.69
CA LEU A 26 3.87 0.34 -9.59
C LEU A 26 4.46 1.04 -8.37
N SER A 27 5.04 2.21 -8.60
CA SER A 27 5.50 3.08 -7.52
C SER A 27 4.72 4.40 -7.54
N ILE A 28 4.10 4.74 -6.42
CA ILE A 28 3.28 5.92 -6.18
C ILE A 28 4.08 6.88 -5.30
N TRP A 29 4.16 8.15 -5.70
CA TRP A 29 5.01 9.17 -5.08
C TRP A 29 4.25 10.47 -4.83
N LYS A 30 4.38 11.06 -3.64
CA LYS A 30 3.89 12.42 -3.33
C LYS A 30 2.44 12.65 -3.78
N VAL A 31 1.55 11.70 -3.50
CA VAL A 31 0.14 11.86 -3.81
C VAL A 31 -0.56 12.56 -2.66
N ASP A 32 -1.37 13.55 -3.02
CA ASP A 32 -2.20 14.31 -2.11
C ASP A 32 -3.61 13.73 -2.04
N VAL A 33 -3.75 12.61 -1.32
CA VAL A 33 -5.05 11.97 -1.02
C VAL A 33 -5.07 11.50 0.43
N GLU A 34 -6.24 11.53 1.06
CA GLU A 34 -6.39 11.07 2.45
C GLU A 34 -6.52 9.55 2.59
N SER A 35 -7.02 8.87 1.55
CA SER A 35 -7.27 7.44 1.55
C SER A 35 -6.81 6.80 0.25
N PHE A 36 -6.33 5.56 0.35
CA PHE A 36 -6.03 4.73 -0.81
C PHE A 36 -7.32 4.38 -1.58
N PRO A 37 -7.28 4.27 -2.93
CA PRO A 37 -8.47 3.98 -3.72
C PRO A 37 -9.12 2.62 -3.38
N ASP A 38 -10.41 2.50 -3.73
CA ASP A 38 -11.18 1.25 -3.71
C ASP A 38 -10.71 0.24 -4.79
N GLU A 39 -11.47 -0.81 -5.03
CA GLU A 39 -11.23 -1.82 -6.07
C GLU A 39 -11.25 -1.25 -7.50
N GLY A 40 -10.57 -1.92 -8.44
CA GLY A 40 -10.60 -1.61 -9.87
C GLY A 40 -9.69 -0.46 -10.32
N PHE A 41 -8.91 0.13 -9.41
CA PHE A 41 -7.95 1.20 -9.73
C PHE A 41 -6.57 0.68 -10.11
N LEU A 42 -6.23 -0.55 -9.73
CA LEU A 42 -4.91 -1.12 -9.90
C LEU A 42 -4.96 -2.38 -10.77
N PRO A 43 -3.92 -2.61 -11.59
CA PRO A 43 -3.85 -3.77 -12.47
C PRO A 43 -3.76 -5.07 -11.67
N LEU A 44 -4.52 -6.10 -12.07
CA LEU A 44 -4.51 -7.38 -11.38
C LEU A 44 -3.16 -8.13 -11.50
N SER A 45 -2.34 -7.78 -12.51
CA SER A 45 -1.00 -8.31 -12.72
C SER A 45 0.06 -7.78 -11.75
N LEU A 46 -0.30 -6.84 -10.86
CA LEU A 46 0.66 -6.18 -9.99
C LEU A 46 1.27 -7.16 -8.99
N THR A 47 2.59 -7.27 -9.00
CA THR A 47 3.39 -8.08 -8.06
C THR A 47 4.08 -7.22 -7.00
N SER A 48 4.32 -5.94 -7.30
CA SER A 48 4.97 -4.99 -6.38
C SER A 48 4.30 -3.62 -6.40
N LEU A 49 3.98 -3.13 -5.21
CA LEU A 49 3.42 -1.80 -4.97
C LEU A 49 4.31 -1.02 -4.00
N ASP A 50 4.84 0.11 -4.45
CA ASP A 50 5.56 1.04 -3.58
C ASP A 50 4.75 2.33 -3.39
N ILE A 51 4.59 2.78 -2.16
CA ILE A 51 3.94 4.05 -1.82
C ILE A 51 4.95 4.90 -1.05
N ASN A 52 5.38 5.99 -1.64
CA ASN A 52 6.49 6.81 -1.17
C ASN A 52 6.05 8.27 -0.99
N CYS A 53 6.48 8.90 0.10
CA CYS A 53 6.28 10.33 0.37
C CYS A 53 4.82 10.80 0.27
N CYS A 54 3.85 9.92 0.53
CA CYS A 54 2.42 10.26 0.51
C CYS A 54 2.01 10.75 1.90
N THR A 55 2.39 11.99 2.23
CA THR A 55 2.26 12.54 3.58
C THR A 55 0.83 12.80 4.02
N ASN A 56 -0.13 12.94 3.10
CA ASN A 56 -1.55 13.14 3.43
C ASN A 56 -2.34 11.83 3.53
N LEU A 57 -1.74 10.70 3.15
CA LEU A 57 -2.38 9.39 3.23
C LEU A 57 -2.57 8.98 4.69
N LYS A 58 -3.82 8.88 5.12
CA LYS A 58 -4.21 8.50 6.49
C LYS A 58 -4.60 7.03 6.59
N LYS A 59 -5.14 6.43 5.52
CA LYS A 59 -5.66 5.06 5.53
C LYS A 59 -5.33 4.31 4.23
N LEU A 60 -4.95 3.05 4.39
CA LEU A 60 -5.01 2.07 3.31
C LEU A 60 -6.43 1.49 3.22
N ASN A 61 -6.83 1.08 2.03
CA ASN A 61 -8.14 0.50 1.78
C ASN A 61 -7.97 -1.00 1.47
N TYR A 62 -8.58 -1.86 2.29
CA TYR A 62 -8.51 -3.31 2.08
C TYR A 62 -9.02 -3.72 0.70
N LYS A 63 -10.14 -3.15 0.24
CA LYS A 63 -10.74 -3.47 -1.07
C LYS A 63 -9.84 -3.09 -2.25
N GLY A 64 -9.02 -2.05 -2.10
CA GLY A 64 -8.05 -1.68 -3.12
C GLY A 64 -6.90 -2.69 -3.26
N LEU A 65 -6.63 -3.49 -2.22
CA LEU A 65 -5.53 -4.45 -2.17
C LEU A 65 -6.00 -5.90 -2.29
N SER A 66 -7.19 -6.25 -1.80
CA SER A 66 -7.68 -7.63 -1.69
C SER A 66 -7.91 -8.31 -3.03
N HIS A 67 -8.16 -7.54 -4.09
CA HIS A 67 -8.36 -8.07 -5.45
C HIS A 67 -7.05 -8.29 -6.20
N LEU A 68 -5.92 -7.78 -5.68
CA LEU A 68 -4.60 -7.92 -6.29
C LEU A 68 -3.98 -9.26 -5.89
N LEU A 69 -4.50 -10.34 -6.47
CA LEU A 69 -4.12 -11.71 -6.11
C LEU A 69 -2.64 -12.02 -6.34
N SER A 70 -2.01 -11.31 -7.30
CA SER A 70 -0.59 -11.44 -7.63
C SER A 70 0.32 -10.53 -6.78
N LEU A 71 -0.24 -9.68 -5.91
CA LEU A 71 0.55 -8.71 -5.16
C LEU A 71 1.34 -9.39 -4.04
N GLU A 72 2.65 -9.46 -4.21
CA GLU A 72 3.56 -10.13 -3.28
C GLU A 72 4.35 -9.16 -2.40
N LYS A 73 4.59 -7.94 -2.90
CA LYS A 73 5.45 -6.95 -2.26
C LYS A 73 4.70 -5.63 -2.05
N LEU A 74 4.69 -5.17 -0.80
CA LEU A 74 4.21 -3.85 -0.43
C LEU A 74 5.31 -3.07 0.28
N LYS A 75 5.64 -1.89 -0.24
CA LYS A 75 6.58 -0.96 0.39
C LYS A 75 5.88 0.35 0.71
N LEU A 76 6.02 0.80 1.96
CA LEU A 76 5.51 2.06 2.48
C LEU A 76 6.70 2.89 2.97
N GLN A 77 6.95 4.04 2.36
CA GLN A 77 8.08 4.91 2.70
C GLN A 77 7.61 6.35 2.93
N SER A 78 8.04 6.97 4.03
CA SER A 78 7.79 8.37 4.35
C SER A 78 6.30 8.77 4.33
N CYS A 79 5.41 7.86 4.75
CA CYS A 79 3.96 8.07 4.86
C CYS A 79 3.58 8.42 6.30
N GLY A 80 4.03 9.59 6.78
CA GLY A 80 3.98 9.95 8.21
C GLY A 80 2.59 10.07 8.85
N ASN A 81 1.53 10.28 8.05
CA ASN A 81 0.15 10.36 8.56
C ASN A 81 -0.63 9.06 8.47
N LEU A 82 -0.06 7.99 7.92
CA LEU A 82 -0.73 6.71 7.80
C LEU A 82 -0.98 6.14 9.20
N GLN A 83 -2.26 6.08 9.58
CA GLN A 83 -2.67 5.85 10.96
C GLN A 83 -2.61 4.38 11.36
N GLY A 84 -2.67 3.45 10.40
CA GLY A 84 -2.69 2.02 10.65
C GLY A 84 -2.94 1.22 9.38
N LEU A 85 -2.92 -0.10 9.52
CA LEU A 85 -3.34 -1.04 8.47
C LEU A 85 -4.85 -1.25 8.47
N PRO A 86 -5.45 -1.71 7.35
CA PRO A 86 -6.88 -2.05 7.30
C PRO A 86 -7.26 -3.04 8.40
N ASP A 87 -8.50 -3.01 8.87
CA ASP A 87 -8.93 -3.83 10.02
C ASP A 87 -8.90 -5.33 9.71
N GLU A 88 -9.15 -5.69 8.46
CA GLU A 88 -9.03 -7.04 7.90
C GLU A 88 -7.56 -7.51 7.79
N GLY A 89 -6.62 -6.57 7.92
CA GLY A 89 -5.20 -6.76 7.71
C GLY A 89 -4.78 -6.70 6.24
N LEU A 90 -3.55 -7.16 5.96
CA LEU A 90 -3.03 -7.19 4.60
C LEU A 90 -3.44 -8.49 3.88
N PRO A 91 -3.66 -8.45 2.55
CA PRO A 91 -3.94 -9.65 1.77
C PRO A 91 -2.91 -10.77 1.98
N LYS A 92 -3.36 -12.02 1.89
CA LYS A 92 -2.50 -13.20 2.09
C LYS A 92 -1.46 -13.42 0.99
N SER A 93 -1.65 -12.81 -0.18
CA SER A 93 -0.68 -12.84 -1.29
C SER A 93 0.61 -12.09 -0.93
N ILE A 94 0.52 -11.07 -0.04
CA ILE A 94 1.66 -10.27 0.36
C ILE A 94 2.59 -11.12 1.24
N SER A 95 3.79 -11.38 0.72
CA SER A 95 4.84 -12.15 1.38
C SER A 95 6.00 -11.27 1.85
N ASN A 96 6.09 -10.03 1.34
CA ASN A 96 7.10 -9.05 1.69
C ASN A 96 6.45 -7.71 2.04
N LEU A 97 6.76 -7.18 3.21
CA LEU A 97 6.34 -5.85 3.64
C LEU A 97 7.55 -5.05 4.13
N VAL A 98 7.71 -3.86 3.58
CA VAL A 98 8.71 -2.89 4.03
C VAL A 98 8.01 -1.61 4.47
N ILE A 99 8.26 -1.17 5.70
CA ILE A 99 7.80 0.10 6.26
C ILE A 99 9.02 0.91 6.65
N MET A 100 9.20 2.08 6.05
CA MET A 100 10.31 3.00 6.32
C MET A 100 9.79 4.40 6.57
N ASP A 101 10.30 5.11 7.57
CA ASP A 101 9.95 6.51 7.86
C ASP A 101 8.42 6.77 8.00
N CYS A 102 7.67 5.75 8.42
CA CYS A 102 6.22 5.84 8.65
C CYS A 102 5.95 5.77 10.16
N ALA A 103 6.33 6.82 10.90
CA ALA A 103 6.43 6.79 12.36
C ALA A 103 5.18 6.26 13.09
N LYS A 104 3.97 6.63 12.66
CA LYS A 104 2.71 6.15 13.25
C LYS A 104 2.49 4.66 12.99
N LEU A 105 2.61 4.24 11.72
CA LEU A 105 2.42 2.85 11.31
C LEU A 105 3.48 1.91 11.92
N LYS A 106 4.75 2.33 11.91
CA LYS A 106 5.87 1.56 12.48
C LYS A 106 5.59 1.14 13.92
N LYS A 107 5.20 2.08 14.79
CA LYS A 107 4.85 1.80 16.19
C LYS A 107 3.71 0.78 16.33
N ARG A 108 2.71 0.82 15.43
CA ARG A 108 1.58 -0.11 15.46
C ARG A 108 1.94 -1.50 14.95
N CYS A 109 2.96 -1.60 14.10
CA CYS A 109 3.46 -2.86 13.55
C CYS A 109 4.65 -3.43 14.35
N GLU A 110 5.14 -2.75 15.38
CA GLU A 110 6.30 -3.20 16.16
C GLU A 110 5.95 -4.32 17.14
N LYS A 111 6.95 -5.19 17.40
CA LYS A 111 6.88 -6.23 18.43
C LYS A 111 7.63 -5.79 19.70
N PRO A 112 7.20 -6.27 20.88
CA PRO A 112 5.92 -6.93 21.16
C PRO A 112 4.79 -5.90 21.35
N GLY A 113 3.55 -6.26 20.99
CA GLY A 113 2.36 -5.49 21.42
C GLY A 113 1.82 -4.42 20.47
N GLY A 114 2.41 -4.24 19.28
CA GLY A 114 1.84 -3.37 18.26
C GLY A 114 0.41 -3.81 17.88
N GLU A 115 -0.53 -2.86 17.89
CA GLU A 115 -1.95 -3.11 17.61
C GLU A 115 -2.19 -3.77 16.24
N ASP A 116 -1.38 -3.40 15.25
CA ASP A 116 -1.48 -3.92 13.88
C ASP A 116 -0.55 -5.11 13.64
N TRP A 117 0.23 -5.57 14.63
CA TRP A 117 1.13 -6.71 14.46
C TRP A 117 0.40 -7.97 13.92
N ARG A 118 -0.80 -8.27 14.46
CA ARG A 118 -1.60 -9.43 14.03
C ARG A 118 -2.03 -9.34 12.56
N LYS A 119 -2.15 -8.13 12.01
CA LYS A 119 -2.54 -7.87 10.61
C LYS A 119 -1.44 -8.20 9.59
N ILE A 120 -0.21 -8.39 10.06
CA ILE A 120 0.98 -8.70 9.24
C ILE A 120 1.74 -9.92 9.71
N ALA A 121 1.23 -10.64 10.72
CA ALA A 121 1.92 -11.78 11.32
C ALA A 121 2.12 -12.95 10.35
N HIS A 122 1.33 -13.04 9.28
CA HIS A 122 1.47 -14.05 8.22
C HIS A 122 2.58 -13.74 7.21
N ILE A 123 3.12 -12.52 7.20
CA ILE A 123 4.09 -12.06 6.21
C ILE A 123 5.48 -12.60 6.57
N LYS A 124 6.13 -13.24 5.60
CA LYS A 124 7.42 -13.93 5.80
C LYS A 124 8.58 -12.96 5.97
N ASN A 125 8.63 -11.93 5.13
CA ASN A 125 9.73 -10.98 5.09
C ASN A 125 9.23 -9.60 5.53
N LEU A 126 9.61 -9.19 6.75
CA LEU A 126 9.25 -7.92 7.35
C LEU A 126 10.49 -7.03 7.52
N GLY A 127 10.47 -5.85 6.92
CA GLY A 127 11.47 -4.80 7.15
C GLY A 127 10.79 -3.55 7.70
N ILE A 128 10.92 -3.30 9.00
CA ILE A 128 10.34 -2.12 9.66
C ILE A 128 11.50 -1.25 10.17
N TYR A 129 11.71 -0.09 9.53
CA TYR A 129 12.84 0.82 9.77
C TYR A 129 12.38 2.23 10.11
#